data_AF-A0A1R1PBU3-F1
#
_entry.id   AF-A0A1R1PBU3-F1
#
_cell.length_a   1.000
_cell.length_b   1.000
_cell.length_c   1.000
_cell.angle_alpha   90.00
_cell.angle_beta   90.00
_cell.angle_gamma   90.00
#
_symmetry.space_group_name_H-M   'P 1'
#
loop_
_entity.id
_entity.type
_entity.pdbx_description
1 polymer ?
#
loop_
_entity_poly.entity_id
_entity_poly.type
_entity_poly.pdbx_seq_one_letter_code
_entity_poly.pdbx_strand_id
1 'polypeptide(L)'
;MKLIVPTLSAFTLIFQRATVVLGFEDEILQLVKASGRTDYILYDSDTLATRGIEYASMYQNDPNVIGFTRIPFSEYFIDDAESNDGTVPRTNKKLLIKEVCQVNYMESVKSILWDYTTKKVDNSQQGYQCTYPIYDARIWHNDFAYVVDKNRSFLQIELCVRNFEVDIKFMVLRIAEGKSLQKPINANCAYSLYATVYKVE
;
A
#
# COMPACT_ATOMS: atom_id res chain seq x y z
N MET A 1 -37.24 -57.28 -30.17
CA MET A 1 -37.81 -56.06 -29.54
C MET A 1 -36.63 -55.13 -29.25
N LYS A 2 -36.50 -54.03 -30.00
CA LYS A 2 -35.41 -53.05 -29.87
C LYS A 2 -35.68 -52.18 -28.64
N LEU A 3 -34.77 -52.20 -27.66
CA LEU A 3 -34.75 -51.19 -26.60
C LEU A 3 -33.76 -50.11 -27.00
N ILE A 4 -34.32 -48.97 -27.39
CA ILE A 4 -33.65 -47.69 -27.52
C ILE A 4 -33.54 -47.15 -26.10
N VAL A 5 -32.32 -46.96 -25.59
CA VAL A 5 -32.08 -46.16 -24.38
C VAL A 5 -31.48 -44.84 -24.85
N PRO A 6 -32.17 -43.70 -24.64
CA PRO A 6 -31.64 -42.40 -25.02
C PRO A 6 -30.59 -41.93 -24.01
N THR A 7 -29.61 -41.26 -24.58
CA THR A 7 -28.55 -40.44 -23.99
C THR A 7 -29.03 -39.52 -22.87
N LEU A 8 -28.42 -39.63 -21.69
CA LEU A 8 -28.45 -38.57 -20.68
C LEU A 8 -27.34 -37.55 -20.98
N SER A 9 -27.78 -36.42 -21.52
CA SER A 9 -26.97 -35.23 -21.79
C SER A 9 -26.51 -34.58 -20.49
N ALA A 10 -25.27 -34.08 -20.54
CA ALA A 10 -24.56 -33.37 -19.49
C ALA A 10 -25.34 -32.17 -18.92
N PHE A 11 -25.42 -32.11 -17.60
CA PHE A 11 -25.59 -30.86 -16.86
C PHE A 11 -24.32 -30.62 -16.05
N THR A 12 -23.30 -30.06 -16.70
CA THR A 12 -22.16 -29.49 -15.99
C THR A 12 -22.64 -28.21 -15.32
N LEU A 13 -22.82 -28.27 -14.01
CA LEU A 13 -23.09 -27.11 -13.16
C LEU A 13 -21.84 -26.23 -13.18
N ILE A 14 -21.82 -25.24 -14.08
CA ILE A 14 -20.81 -24.18 -14.06
C ILE A 14 -21.14 -23.30 -12.85
N PHE A 15 -20.52 -23.62 -11.71
CA PHE A 15 -20.36 -22.66 -10.63
C PHE A 15 -19.45 -21.54 -11.16
N GLN A 16 -20.06 -20.53 -11.78
CA GLN A 16 -19.40 -19.24 -11.94
C GLN A 16 -19.18 -18.72 -10.52
N ARG A 17 -17.96 -18.94 -9.99
CA ARG A 17 -17.47 -18.16 -8.86
C ARG A 17 -17.52 -16.71 -9.32
N ALA A 18 -18.51 -15.97 -8.84
CA ALA A 18 -18.48 -14.53 -8.87
C ALA A 18 -17.26 -14.11 -8.06
N THR A 19 -16.15 -13.83 -8.74
CA THR A 19 -15.00 -13.19 -8.15
C THR A 19 -15.41 -11.75 -7.87
N VAL A 20 -16.05 -11.55 -6.72
CA VAL A 20 -16.24 -10.20 -6.19
C VAL A 20 -14.84 -9.70 -5.91
N VAL A 21 -14.38 -8.75 -6.73
CA VAL A 21 -13.18 -7.95 -6.46
C VAL A 21 -13.52 -7.10 -5.24
N LEU A 22 -13.45 -7.70 -4.05
CA LEU A 22 -13.49 -6.97 -2.79
C LEU A 22 -12.21 -6.12 -2.79
N GLY A 23 -12.38 -4.80 -2.84
CA GLY A 23 -11.26 -3.88 -2.64
C GLY A 23 -10.54 -4.26 -1.34
N PHE A 24 -9.21 -4.06 -1.30
CA PHE A 24 -8.38 -4.38 -0.14
C PHE A 24 -8.92 -3.67 1.10
N GLU A 25 -9.75 -4.36 1.87
CA GLU A 25 -10.32 -3.81 3.09
C GLU A 25 -9.17 -3.61 4.08
N ASP A 26 -9.23 -2.50 4.82
CA ASP A 26 -8.21 -2.18 5.79
C ASP A 26 -8.36 -3.09 7.01
N GLU A 27 -7.67 -4.22 6.99
CA GLU A 27 -7.72 -5.22 8.06
C GLU A 27 -7.34 -4.65 9.42
N ILE A 28 -6.44 -3.65 9.47
CA ILE A 28 -6.10 -2.99 10.73
C ILE A 28 -7.33 -2.25 11.25
N LEU A 29 -7.96 -1.44 10.41
CA LEU A 29 -9.18 -0.72 10.77
C LEU A 29 -10.29 -1.70 11.19
N GLN A 30 -10.45 -2.81 10.48
CA GLN A 30 -11.42 -3.86 10.82
C GLN A 30 -11.14 -4.48 12.19
N LEU A 31 -9.89 -4.85 12.48
CA LEU A 31 -9.51 -5.44 13.76
C LEU A 31 -9.82 -4.49 14.92
N VAL A 32 -9.45 -3.21 14.79
CA VAL A 32 -9.70 -2.23 15.84
C VAL A 32 -11.20 -1.97 16.01
N LYS A 33 -11.97 -1.87 14.91
CA LYS A 33 -13.44 -1.79 14.98
C LYS A 33 -14.05 -3.00 15.70
N ALA A 34 -13.62 -4.22 15.35
CA ALA A 34 -14.13 -5.46 15.93
C ALA A 34 -13.82 -5.56 17.44
N SER A 35 -12.75 -4.91 17.91
CA SER A 35 -12.43 -4.83 19.34
C SER A 35 -13.34 -3.90 20.16
N GLY A 36 -14.27 -3.18 19.52
CA GLY A 36 -15.22 -2.29 20.19
C GLY A 36 -14.66 -0.92 20.59
N ARG A 37 -13.46 -0.56 20.10
CA ARG A 37 -12.85 0.74 20.36
C ARG A 37 -13.55 1.85 19.60
N THR A 38 -13.73 3.01 20.25
CA THR A 38 -14.39 4.19 19.65
C THR A 38 -13.43 5.07 18.85
N ASP A 39 -12.13 4.98 19.13
CA ASP A 39 -11.06 5.72 18.48
C ASP A 39 -10.49 4.97 17.24
N TYR A 40 -11.21 3.96 16.75
CA TYR A 40 -10.75 3.06 15.67
C TYR A 40 -10.25 3.79 14.41
N ILE A 41 -10.80 4.96 14.11
CA ILE A 41 -10.44 5.77 12.94
C ILE A 41 -8.99 6.27 12.97
N LEU A 42 -8.36 6.27 14.15
CA LEU A 42 -6.96 6.68 14.31
C LEU A 42 -5.96 5.58 13.91
N TYR A 43 -6.45 4.38 13.59
CA TYR A 43 -5.64 3.19 13.37
C TYR A 43 -5.80 2.60 11.96
N ASP A 44 -6.39 3.32 11.01
CA ASP A 44 -6.34 2.85 9.62
C ASP A 44 -4.88 2.75 9.14
N SER A 45 -4.64 1.81 8.23
CA SER A 45 -3.31 1.47 7.72
C SER A 45 -2.59 2.68 7.14
N ASP A 46 -3.29 3.56 6.41
CA ASP A 46 -2.68 4.73 5.79
C ASP A 46 -2.25 5.75 6.87
N THR A 47 -3.10 6.01 7.85
CA THR A 47 -2.77 6.86 9.00
C THR A 47 -1.57 6.31 9.77
N LEU A 48 -1.56 5.01 10.07
CA LEU A 48 -0.42 4.40 10.76
C LEU A 48 0.84 4.44 9.91
N ALA A 49 0.73 4.28 8.58
CA ALA A 49 1.85 4.36 7.67
C ALA A 49 2.47 5.75 7.61
N THR A 50 1.68 6.83 7.64
CA THR A 50 2.23 8.21 7.69
C THR A 50 3.16 8.39 8.89
N ARG A 51 2.82 7.79 10.04
CA ARG A 51 3.64 7.80 11.26
C ARG A 51 4.83 6.85 11.14
N GLY A 52 4.61 5.66 10.58
CA GLY A 52 5.63 4.61 10.47
C GLY A 52 6.77 4.95 9.53
N ILE A 53 6.49 5.63 8.41
CA ILE A 53 7.52 5.95 7.41
C ILE A 53 8.52 7.01 7.89
N GLU A 54 8.15 7.85 8.86
CA GLU A 54 9.07 8.80 9.49
C GLU A 54 10.22 8.08 10.23
N TYR A 55 9.99 6.86 10.71
CA TYR A 55 11.01 6.02 11.34
C TYR A 55 11.90 5.26 10.34
N ALA A 56 11.53 5.23 9.05
CA ALA A 56 12.34 4.56 8.04
C ALA A 56 13.50 5.47 7.62
N SER A 57 14.73 5.12 8.03
CA SER A 57 15.93 5.93 7.73
C SER A 57 16.15 6.23 6.24
N MET A 58 15.71 5.32 5.36
CA MET A 58 15.75 5.53 3.90
C MET A 58 14.86 6.68 3.44
N TYR A 59 13.70 6.89 4.08
CA TYR A 59 12.77 7.95 3.70
C TYR A 59 13.34 9.35 4.01
N GLN A 60 14.07 9.46 5.12
CA GLN A 60 14.71 10.70 5.53
C GLN A 60 15.94 10.99 4.67
N ASN A 61 16.81 10.00 4.46
CA ASN A 61 18.16 10.22 3.95
C ASN A 61 18.35 9.97 2.44
N ASP A 62 17.47 9.20 1.80
CA ASP A 62 17.59 8.90 0.37
C ASP A 62 16.77 9.89 -0.46
N PRO A 63 17.40 10.76 -1.27
CA PRO A 63 16.68 11.73 -2.10
C PRO A 63 15.91 11.08 -3.27
N ASN A 64 16.23 9.83 -3.62
CA ASN A 64 15.56 9.11 -4.70
C ASN A 64 14.27 8.43 -4.24
N VAL A 65 14.08 8.27 -2.93
CA VAL A 65 12.82 7.79 -2.35
C VAL A 65 11.78 8.91 -2.41
N ILE A 66 10.75 8.72 -3.23
CA ILE A 66 9.65 9.68 -3.35
C ILE A 66 8.52 9.39 -2.37
N GLY A 67 8.41 8.15 -1.88
CA GLY A 67 7.27 7.75 -1.08
C GLY A 67 7.15 6.25 -0.84
N PHE A 68 5.95 5.86 -0.42
CA PHE A 68 5.55 4.48 -0.18
C PHE A 68 4.14 4.23 -0.72
N THR A 69 3.88 2.99 -1.14
CA THR A 69 2.54 2.55 -1.55
C THR A 69 2.18 1.25 -0.87
N ARG A 70 0.91 1.08 -0.52
CA ARG A 70 0.41 -0.15 0.08
C ARG A 70 0.44 -1.26 -0.97
N ILE A 71 1.02 -2.40 -0.62
CA ILE A 71 1.07 -3.58 -1.48
C ILE A 71 0.49 -4.79 -0.73
N PRO A 72 -0.08 -5.77 -1.44
CA PRO A 72 -0.45 -7.03 -0.84
C PRO A 72 0.78 -7.85 -0.42
N PHE A 73 0.61 -8.75 0.55
CA PHE A 73 1.60 -9.81 0.82
C PHE A 73 1.64 -10.81 -0.33
N SER A 74 2.73 -11.58 -0.42
CA SER A 74 3.04 -12.36 -1.62
C SER A 74 2.05 -13.47 -1.96
N GLU A 75 1.40 -14.04 -0.95
CA GLU A 75 0.31 -15.03 -1.11
C GLU A 75 -0.97 -14.45 -1.74
N TYR A 76 -1.09 -13.12 -1.80
CA TYR A 76 -2.22 -12.41 -2.40
C TYR A 76 -1.87 -11.73 -3.72
N PHE A 77 -0.68 -11.97 -4.30
CA PHE A 77 -0.39 -11.64 -5.71
C PHE A 77 -1.16 -12.60 -6.63
N ILE A 78 -2.49 -12.60 -6.54
CA ILE A 78 -3.35 -13.34 -7.46
C ILE A 78 -3.56 -12.43 -8.67
N ASP A 79 -2.87 -12.75 -9.77
CA ASP A 79 -3.19 -12.33 -11.14
C ASP A 79 -3.45 -10.84 -11.42
N ASP A 80 -2.71 -9.91 -10.80
CA ASP A 80 -2.44 -8.61 -11.43
C ASP A 80 -1.36 -8.78 -12.53
N ALA A 81 -1.55 -9.77 -13.40
CA ALA A 81 -0.75 -10.00 -14.61
C ALA A 81 -0.88 -8.85 -15.63
N GLU A 82 -1.69 -7.83 -15.35
CA GLU A 82 -1.80 -6.60 -16.14
C GLU A 82 -0.74 -5.53 -15.81
N SER A 83 0.17 -5.75 -14.85
CA SER A 83 1.29 -4.81 -14.60
C SER A 83 2.66 -5.48 -14.65
N ASN A 84 2.98 -6.11 -15.78
CA ASN A 84 4.38 -6.38 -16.16
C ASN A 84 5.22 -5.08 -16.33
N ASP A 85 4.60 -3.91 -16.16
CA ASP A 85 5.21 -2.59 -16.31
C ASP A 85 5.59 -1.92 -14.97
N GLY A 86 5.55 -2.65 -13.85
CA GLY A 86 5.95 -2.07 -12.55
C GLY A 86 5.02 -0.94 -12.04
N THR A 87 3.88 -0.74 -12.69
CA THR A 87 2.88 0.27 -12.33
C THR A 87 2.14 -0.13 -11.04
N VAL A 88 1.79 0.87 -10.23
CA VAL A 88 1.04 0.69 -8.98
C VAL A 88 -0.26 -0.07 -9.28
N PRO A 89 -0.62 -1.09 -8.48
CA PRO A 89 -1.89 -1.79 -8.65
C PRO A 89 -3.03 -0.77 -8.69
N ARG A 90 -3.86 -0.80 -9.76
CA ARG A 90 -5.03 0.10 -9.93
C ARG A 90 -6.01 0.07 -8.76
N THR A 91 -5.87 -0.93 -7.89
CA THR A 91 -6.66 -1.17 -6.67
C THR A 91 -6.23 -0.29 -5.49
N ASN A 92 -5.02 0.28 -5.47
CA ASN A 92 -4.58 1.23 -4.44
C ASN A 92 -4.35 2.63 -5.02
N LYS A 93 -5.36 3.50 -4.86
CA LYS A 93 -5.34 4.86 -5.41
C LYS A 93 -4.46 5.87 -4.69
N LYS A 94 -3.79 5.42 -3.64
CA LYS A 94 -3.11 6.28 -2.69
C LYS A 94 -1.61 5.99 -2.64
N LEU A 95 -0.84 7.06 -2.56
CA LEU A 95 0.60 7.07 -2.34
C LEU A 95 0.90 7.93 -1.13
N LEU A 96 1.77 7.44 -0.26
CA LEU A 96 2.36 8.26 0.78
C LEU A 96 3.58 8.94 0.16
N ILE A 97 3.51 10.21 -0.16
CA ILE A 97 4.60 10.93 -0.82
C ILE A 97 5.32 11.87 0.14
N LYS A 98 6.60 12.09 -0.12
CA LYS A 98 7.47 13.03 0.58
C LYS A 98 7.06 14.46 0.25
N GLU A 99 6.81 15.25 1.29
CA GLU A 99 6.72 16.71 1.23
C GLU A 99 7.95 17.27 1.92
N VAL A 100 8.79 17.96 1.16
CA VAL A 100 10.01 18.59 1.64
C VAL A 100 9.75 20.07 1.72
N CYS A 101 9.78 20.63 2.92
CA CYS A 101 9.53 22.05 3.14
C CYS A 101 10.76 22.73 3.69
N GLN A 102 11.10 23.88 3.11
CA GLN A 102 12.28 24.65 3.43
C GLN A 102 11.88 25.98 4.06
N VAL A 103 12.47 26.27 5.22
CA VAL A 103 12.36 27.56 5.93
C VAL A 103 13.76 28.06 6.20
N ASN A 104 14.17 29.11 5.50
CA ASN A 104 15.55 29.61 5.53
C ASN A 104 16.56 28.49 5.19
N TYR A 105 17.32 28.02 6.19
CA TYR A 105 18.31 26.95 6.07
C TYR A 105 17.88 25.63 6.72
N MET A 106 16.63 25.54 7.18
CA MET A 106 16.09 24.33 7.79
C MET A 106 15.18 23.60 6.80
N GLU A 107 15.41 22.31 6.65
CA GLU A 107 14.55 21.40 5.88
C GLU A 107 13.71 20.57 6.85
N SER A 108 12.40 20.50 6.59
CA SER A 108 11.50 19.57 7.24
C SER A 108 10.92 18.62 6.20
N VAL A 109 10.90 17.33 6.54
CA VAL A 109 10.34 16.28 5.72
C VAL A 109 9.12 15.74 6.42
N LYS A 110 7.99 15.71 5.73
CA LYS A 110 6.76 15.09 6.23
C LYS A 110 6.10 14.23 5.16
N SER A 111 5.21 13.37 5.63
CA SER A 111 4.48 12.40 4.83
C SER A 111 3.09 12.92 4.50
N ILE A 112 2.70 12.89 3.23
CA ILE A 112 1.31 13.17 2.85
C ILE A 112 0.68 11.99 2.12
N LEU A 113 -0.57 11.71 2.45
CA LEU A 113 -1.38 10.75 1.72
C LEU A 113 -1.96 11.43 0.48
N TRP A 114 -1.48 11.03 -0.68
CA TRP A 114 -1.89 11.56 -1.97
C TRP A 114 -2.73 10.55 -2.73
N ASP A 115 -3.94 10.96 -3.15
CA ASP A 115 -4.74 10.21 -4.10
C ASP A 115 -4.36 10.66 -5.51
N TYR A 116 -3.90 9.73 -6.35
CA TYR A 116 -3.40 10.07 -7.70
C TYR A 116 -4.47 10.69 -8.61
N THR A 117 -5.75 10.57 -8.26
CA THR A 117 -6.88 11.16 -8.99
C THR A 117 -7.14 12.61 -8.61
N THR A 118 -6.53 13.10 -7.54
CA THR A 118 -6.77 14.45 -7.01
C THR A 118 -5.69 15.43 -7.44
N LYS A 119 -6.13 16.65 -7.81
CA LYS A 119 -5.20 17.78 -7.99
C LYS A 119 -4.62 18.16 -6.64
N LYS A 120 -3.33 18.46 -6.66
CA LYS A 120 -2.58 18.74 -5.45
C LYS A 120 -2.78 20.17 -4.94
N VAL A 121 -2.75 20.30 -3.62
CA VAL A 121 -2.68 21.59 -2.91
C VAL A 121 -1.21 21.98 -2.73
N ASP A 122 -0.85 23.18 -3.19
CA ASP A 122 0.43 23.81 -2.83
C ASP A 122 0.33 24.34 -1.40
N ASN A 123 1.21 23.84 -0.52
CA ASN A 123 1.26 24.23 0.88
C ASN A 123 2.28 25.34 1.14
N SER A 124 2.96 25.85 0.10
CA SER A 124 3.95 26.91 0.21
C SER A 124 3.32 28.22 0.71
N GLN A 125 4.08 28.97 1.51
CA GLN A 125 3.69 30.26 2.08
C GLN A 125 4.88 31.24 2.04
N GLN A 126 4.67 32.51 2.38
CA GLN A 126 5.77 33.48 2.43
C GLN A 126 6.84 33.05 3.45
N GLY A 127 8.08 32.82 2.99
CA GLY A 127 9.19 32.36 3.83
C GLY A 127 9.24 30.83 4.06
N TYR A 128 8.36 30.07 3.40
CA TYR A 128 8.20 28.63 3.56
C TYR A 128 7.86 28.00 2.20
N GLN A 129 8.78 27.22 1.61
CA GLN A 129 8.54 26.59 0.31
C GLN A 129 8.43 25.08 0.47
N CYS A 130 7.35 24.47 -0.03
CA CYS A 130 7.22 23.01 -0.07
C CYS A 130 7.35 22.47 -1.48
N THR A 131 8.12 21.41 -1.62
CA THR A 131 8.27 20.66 -2.86
C THR A 131 7.93 19.20 -2.63
N TYR A 132 7.69 18.52 -3.73
CA TYR A 132 7.19 17.16 -3.71
C TYR A 132 7.90 16.39 -4.82
N PRO A 133 8.85 15.49 -4.47
CA PRO A 133 9.77 14.90 -5.44
C PRO A 133 9.11 14.20 -6.63
N ILE A 134 7.88 13.70 -6.46
CA ILE A 134 7.10 13.08 -7.54
C ILE A 134 6.77 14.03 -8.71
N TYR A 135 6.78 15.35 -8.50
CA TYR A 135 6.50 16.35 -9.55
C TYR A 135 7.76 16.90 -10.23
N ASP A 136 8.94 16.74 -9.62
CA ASP A 136 10.23 17.02 -10.26
C ASP A 136 10.64 15.89 -11.23
N ALA A 137 9.98 14.73 -11.12
CA ALA A 137 10.03 13.68 -12.12
C ALA A 137 9.20 14.15 -13.34
N ARG A 138 9.87 14.77 -14.31
CA ARG A 138 9.24 15.23 -15.56
C ARG A 138 8.52 14.05 -16.20
N ILE A 139 7.19 14.05 -16.21
CA ILE A 139 6.29 13.54 -17.27
C ILE A 139 4.86 13.86 -16.79
N TRP A 140 4.27 14.92 -17.35
CA TRP A 140 2.85 15.27 -17.20
C TRP A 140 1.95 14.49 -18.17
N HIS A 141 2.51 13.57 -18.96
CA HIS A 141 1.80 12.81 -19.98
C HIS A 141 2.22 11.34 -20.01
N ASN A 142 1.38 10.51 -19.41
CA ASN A 142 1.12 9.10 -19.72
C ASN A 142 2.07 7.96 -19.31
N ASP A 143 3.29 8.17 -18.83
CA ASP A 143 4.09 7.06 -18.29
C ASP A 143 4.52 7.40 -16.85
N PHE A 144 4.26 6.51 -15.90
CA PHE A 144 4.51 6.76 -14.49
C PHE A 144 6.03 6.93 -14.24
N ALA A 145 6.46 8.16 -13.91
CA ALA A 145 7.88 8.51 -13.69
C ALA A 145 8.47 7.98 -12.35
N TYR A 146 7.93 6.86 -11.85
CA TYR A 146 8.32 6.26 -10.58
C TYR A 146 8.19 4.74 -10.60
N VAL A 147 9.10 4.05 -9.91
CA VAL A 147 9.11 2.59 -9.79
C VAL A 147 8.78 2.20 -8.35
N VAL A 148 7.86 1.24 -8.20
CA VAL A 148 7.63 0.58 -6.91
C VAL A 148 8.67 -0.53 -6.75
N ASP A 149 9.57 -0.40 -5.78
CA ASP A 149 10.51 -1.45 -5.43
C ASP A 149 9.81 -2.53 -4.62
N LYS A 150 9.37 -3.57 -5.31
CA LYS A 150 8.72 -4.75 -4.71
C LYS A 150 9.73 -5.79 -4.22
N ASN A 151 11.03 -5.53 -4.25
CA ASN A 151 12.04 -6.57 -4.13
C ASN A 151 13.10 -6.32 -3.05
N ARG A 152 13.23 -5.09 -2.51
CA ARG A 152 14.34 -4.80 -1.59
C ARG A 152 13.93 -4.32 -0.22
N SER A 153 13.05 -3.33 -0.12
CA SER A 153 12.73 -2.67 1.15
C SER A 153 11.24 -2.42 1.32
N PHE A 154 10.71 -2.80 2.49
CA PHE A 154 9.33 -2.57 2.85
C PHE A 154 9.20 -1.99 4.25
N LEU A 155 8.13 -1.25 4.47
CA LEU A 155 7.60 -0.98 5.79
C LEU A 155 6.45 -1.94 6.06
N GLN A 156 6.58 -2.78 7.08
CA GLN A 156 5.47 -3.55 7.63
C GLN A 156 4.93 -2.85 8.88
N ILE A 157 3.62 -2.76 8.94
CA ILE A 157 2.88 -2.31 10.13
C ILE A 157 2.22 -3.54 10.73
N GLU A 158 2.50 -3.81 12.00
CA GLU A 158 1.78 -4.78 12.81
C GLU A 158 0.97 -4.01 13.85
N LEU A 159 -0.32 -4.26 13.91
CA LEU A 159 -1.17 -3.78 14.99
C LEU A 159 -1.80 -4.98 15.68
N CYS A 160 -1.60 -5.11 16.98
CA CYS A 160 -2.21 -6.16 17.79
C CYS A 160 -3.15 -5.56 18.82
N VAL A 161 -4.28 -6.21 19.07
CA VAL A 161 -5.20 -5.87 20.15
C VAL A 161 -5.15 -6.96 21.22
N ARG A 162 -4.80 -6.60 22.45
CA ARG A 162 -4.70 -7.53 23.59
C ARG A 162 -5.23 -6.86 24.84
N ASN A 163 -6.16 -7.51 25.56
CA ASN A 163 -6.71 -6.97 26.81
C ASN A 163 -7.19 -5.51 26.68
N PHE A 164 -7.82 -5.15 25.56
CA PHE A 164 -8.26 -3.78 25.21
C PHE A 164 -7.15 -2.76 24.92
N GLU A 165 -5.87 -3.16 25.00
CA GLU A 165 -4.72 -2.34 24.61
C GLU A 165 -4.37 -2.57 23.14
N VAL A 166 -3.85 -1.52 22.51
CA VAL A 166 -3.38 -1.53 21.12
C VAL A 166 -1.86 -1.42 21.14
N ASP A 167 -1.19 -2.44 20.61
CA ASP A 167 0.26 -2.45 20.37
C ASP A 167 0.52 -2.24 18.88
N ILE A 168 1.40 -1.31 18.54
CA ILE A 168 1.73 -0.95 17.14
C ILE A 168 3.22 -1.08 16.94
N LYS A 169 3.62 -1.85 15.93
CA LYS A 169 5.02 -2.01 15.53
C LYS A 169 5.23 -1.62 14.09
N PHE A 170 6.27 -0.82 13.88
CA PHE A 170 6.78 -0.45 12.58
C PHE A 170 8.08 -1.22 12.33
N MET A 171 8.09 -2.05 11.29
CA MET A 171 9.24 -2.88 10.94
C MET A 171 9.71 -2.57 9.53
N VAL A 172 10.98 -2.18 9.40
CA VAL A 172 11.62 -2.07 8.08
C VAL A 172 12.17 -3.43 7.70
N LEU A 173 11.58 -4.04 6.69
CA LEU A 173 11.95 -5.36 6.20
C LEU A 173 12.81 -5.22 4.96
N ARG A 174 13.89 -6.01 4.89
CA ARG A 174 14.69 -6.19 3.70
C ARG A 174 14.62 -7.64 3.26
N ILE A 175 14.16 -7.88 2.04
CA ILE A 175 14.14 -9.23 1.48
C ILE A 175 15.25 -9.35 0.44
N ALA A 176 15.83 -10.55 0.35
CA ALA A 176 16.71 -10.86 -0.77
C ALA A 176 15.89 -11.00 -2.05
N GLU A 177 16.50 -10.68 -3.18
CA GLU A 177 15.88 -10.83 -4.50
C GLU A 177 15.35 -12.26 -4.70
N GLY A 178 14.13 -12.38 -5.24
CA GLY A 178 13.45 -13.66 -5.47
C GLY A 178 12.85 -14.32 -4.23
N LYS A 179 12.90 -13.68 -3.04
CA LYS A 179 12.17 -14.15 -1.86
C LYS A 179 10.74 -13.58 -1.85
N SER A 180 9.80 -14.36 -1.33
CA SER A 180 8.42 -13.92 -1.11
C SER A 180 8.23 -13.48 0.34
N LEU A 181 7.41 -12.45 0.55
CA LEU A 181 7.00 -11.99 1.87
C LEU A 181 5.60 -12.51 2.18
N GLN A 182 5.53 -13.53 3.03
CA GLN A 182 4.26 -14.10 3.49
C GLN A 182 3.67 -13.25 4.62
N LYS A 183 2.34 -13.21 4.70
CA LYS A 183 1.66 -12.51 5.77
C LYS A 183 1.83 -13.28 7.09
N PRO A 184 2.23 -12.61 8.19
CA PRO A 184 2.26 -13.27 9.49
C PRO A 184 0.85 -13.68 9.92
N ILE A 185 0.72 -14.86 10.54
CA ILE A 185 -0.56 -15.40 11.00
C ILE A 185 -0.64 -15.23 12.52
N ASN A 186 -1.42 -14.26 12.98
CA ASN A 186 -1.76 -14.07 14.38
C ASN A 186 -3.19 -13.54 14.51
N ALA A 187 -4.07 -14.30 15.19
CA ALA A 187 -5.50 -13.99 15.27
C ALA A 187 -5.82 -12.63 15.94
N ASN A 188 -4.92 -12.13 16.79
CA ASN A 188 -5.10 -10.87 17.50
C ASN A 188 -4.35 -9.71 16.86
N CYS A 189 -3.81 -9.90 15.65
CA CYS A 189 -3.02 -8.88 14.95
C CYS A 189 -3.46 -8.75 13.49
N ALA A 190 -3.34 -7.52 12.99
CA ALA A 190 -3.54 -7.17 11.60
C ALA A 190 -2.26 -6.56 11.05
N TYR A 191 -2.06 -6.72 9.75
CA TYR A 191 -0.81 -6.40 9.08
C TYR A 191 -1.07 -5.57 7.84
N SER A 192 -0.22 -4.57 7.61
CA SER A 192 -0.18 -3.83 6.36
C SER A 192 1.25 -3.73 5.86
N LEU A 193 1.43 -3.77 4.55
CA LEU A 193 2.73 -3.77 3.90
C LEU A 193 2.81 -2.62 2.91
N TYR A 194 3.91 -1.88 2.99
CA TYR A 194 4.18 -0.74 2.12
C TYR A 194 5.53 -0.93 1.43
N ALA A 195 5.53 -0.84 0.10
CA ALA A 195 6.74 -0.85 -0.71
C ALA A 195 7.24 0.57 -0.93
N THR A 196 8.56 0.73 -0.98
CA THR A 196 9.19 1.99 -1.32
C THR A 196 8.94 2.35 -2.78
N VAL A 197 8.70 3.62 -3.04
CA VAL A 197 8.56 4.17 -4.39
C VAL A 197 9.77 5.08 -4.67
N TYR A 198 10.44 4.83 -5.78
CA TYR A 198 11.62 5.57 -6.22
C TYR A 198 11.31 6.42 -7.46
N LYS A 199 12.06 7.51 -7.61
CA LYS A 199 12.11 8.29 -8.85
C LYS A 199 12.74 7.44 -9.97
N VAL A 200 12.17 7.49 -11.18
CA VAL A 200 12.83 6.95 -12.39
C VAL A 200 13.91 7.94 -12.82
N GLU A 201 15.14 7.46 -13.01
CA GLU A 201 16.26 8.25 -13.57
C GLU A 201 16.16 8.40 -15.09
#